data_AF-A0AAF0TSG4-F1
#
_entry.id   AF-A0AAF0TSG4-F1
#
_cell.length_a   1.000
_cell.length_b   1.000
_cell.length_c   1.000
_cell.angle_alpha   90.00
_cell.angle_beta   90.00
_cell.angle_gamma   90.00
#
_symmetry.space_group_name_H-M   'P 1'
#
loop_
_entity.id
_entity.type
_entity.pdbx_description
1 polymer ?
#
loop_
_entity_poly.entity_id
_entity_poly.type
_entity_poly.pdbx_seq_one_letter_code
_entity_poly.pdbx_strand_id
1 'polypeptide(L)'
;MYKLFHCLTVREPLPLVVHHLPIAVTFAFIGDEHMVIDPTHHEEAVMGGRMSVTLNANGDVCAIQKAGGHGVMQSVVMQCLRIASVKAGDITSKIKTVVESYKTERALRMVKRHAPINAVDVNEPGGKAKQILEGQKLKSEECSASQSDGMDVEQGRINKRTDKNRSFTGGPSSW
;
A
#
# COMPACT_ATOMS: atom_id res chain seq x y z
N MET A 1 29.08 -31.01 4.50
CA MET A 1 29.05 -29.60 4.92
C MET A 1 27.71 -29.33 5.59
N TYR A 2 27.67 -29.29 6.92
CA TYR A 2 26.44 -29.11 7.70
C TYR A 2 26.10 -27.61 7.80
N LYS A 3 24.86 -27.24 7.47
CA LYS A 3 24.36 -25.86 7.62
C LYS A 3 23.83 -25.71 9.05
N LEU A 4 24.63 -25.10 9.91
CA LEU A 4 24.20 -24.78 11.28
C LEU A 4 23.06 -23.74 11.22
N PHE A 5 21.90 -24.10 11.76
CA PHE A 5 20.76 -23.21 11.88
C PHE A 5 20.81 -22.56 13.27
N HIS A 6 20.92 -21.23 13.31
CA HIS A 6 20.97 -20.51 14.59
C HIS A 6 19.55 -20.23 15.08
N CYS A 7 19.32 -20.43 16.38
CA CYS A 7 18.10 -19.99 17.05
C CYS A 7 18.03 -18.45 17.04
N LEU A 8 16.82 -17.88 16.95
CA LEU A 8 16.57 -16.44 16.89
C LEU A 8 17.07 -15.68 18.14
N THR A 9 17.32 -16.38 19.24
CA THR A 9 17.95 -15.83 20.46
C THR A 9 19.43 -15.51 20.26
N VAL A 10 20.12 -16.27 19.39
CA VAL A 10 21.58 -16.23 19.23
C VAL A 10 22.00 -15.31 18.09
N ARG A 11 21.19 -15.20 17.04
CA ARG A 11 21.49 -14.37 15.86
C ARG A 11 20.24 -13.75 15.27
N GLU A 12 20.35 -12.51 14.85
CA GLU A 12 19.26 -11.83 14.14
C GLU A 12 18.99 -12.47 12.77
N PRO A 13 17.73 -12.68 12.38
CA PRO A 13 17.39 -13.22 11.07
C PRO A 13 17.83 -12.26 9.95
N LEU A 14 18.35 -12.83 8.87
CA LEU A 14 18.71 -12.07 7.68
C LEU A 14 17.43 -11.68 6.90
N PRO A 15 17.35 -10.45 6.38
CA PRO A 15 16.22 -10.02 5.56
C PRO A 15 16.23 -10.74 4.20
N LEU A 16 15.04 -10.92 3.64
CA LEU A 16 14.88 -11.40 2.26
C LEU A 16 15.18 -10.27 1.26
N VAL A 17 15.81 -10.61 0.14
CA VAL A 17 15.97 -9.70 -1.00
C VAL A 17 14.69 -9.76 -1.84
N VAL A 18 13.94 -8.66 -1.86
CA VAL A 18 12.69 -8.51 -2.63
C VAL A 18 12.91 -7.46 -3.71
N HIS A 19 12.85 -7.87 -4.98
CA HIS A 19 13.10 -6.97 -6.12
C HIS A 19 11.91 -6.08 -6.45
N HIS A 20 10.70 -6.63 -6.44
CA HIS A 20 9.47 -5.91 -6.75
C HIS A 20 8.36 -6.32 -5.79
N LEU A 21 7.39 -5.42 -5.59
CA LEU A 21 6.23 -5.61 -4.74
C LEU A 21 4.97 -5.56 -5.63
N PRO A 22 4.60 -6.67 -6.28
CA PRO A 22 3.37 -6.72 -7.07
C PRO A 22 2.14 -6.67 -6.15
N ILE A 23 1.21 -5.78 -6.45
CA ILE A 23 -0.06 -5.59 -5.74
C ILE A 23 -1.20 -6.01 -6.65
N ALA A 24 -2.05 -6.92 -6.16
CA ALA A 24 -3.28 -7.31 -6.84
C ALA A 24 -4.42 -6.34 -6.45
N VAL A 25 -5.13 -5.86 -7.46
CA VAL A 25 -6.34 -5.04 -7.34
C VAL A 25 -7.47 -5.78 -8.02
N THR A 26 -8.60 -5.97 -7.33
CA THR A 26 -9.73 -6.73 -7.86
C THR A 26 -10.90 -5.81 -8.18
N PHE A 27 -11.49 -6.03 -9.34
CA PHE A 27 -12.66 -5.32 -9.83
C PHE A 27 -13.83 -6.29 -9.91
N ALA A 28 -14.99 -5.90 -9.40
CA ALA A 28 -16.26 -6.59 -9.59
C ALA A 28 -17.14 -5.80 -10.56
N PHE A 29 -17.78 -6.51 -11.49
CA PHE A 29 -18.75 -5.94 -12.43
C PHE A 29 -20.16 -6.29 -11.96
N ILE A 30 -20.97 -5.27 -11.72
CA ILE A 30 -22.33 -5.39 -11.21
C ILE A 30 -23.27 -4.77 -12.25
N GLY A 31 -24.10 -5.59 -12.90
CA GLY A 31 -24.86 -5.17 -14.06
C GLY A 31 -23.95 -4.79 -15.25
N ASP A 32 -24.46 -3.92 -16.13
CA ASP A 32 -23.78 -3.57 -17.39
C ASP A 32 -22.89 -2.33 -17.28
N GLU A 33 -23.13 -1.46 -16.29
CA GLU A 33 -22.51 -0.13 -16.21
C GLU A 33 -21.71 0.12 -14.93
N HIS A 34 -21.83 -0.73 -13.90
CA HIS A 34 -21.21 -0.50 -12.61
C HIS A 34 -20.02 -1.42 -12.36
N MET A 35 -18.94 -0.82 -11.86
CA MET A 35 -17.74 -1.52 -11.46
C MET A 35 -17.30 -1.03 -10.09
N VAL A 36 -16.99 -1.98 -9.21
CA VAL A 36 -16.50 -1.73 -7.84
C VAL A 36 -15.08 -2.26 -7.70
N ILE A 37 -14.26 -1.56 -6.92
CA ILE A 37 -12.89 -1.95 -6.60
C ILE A 37 -12.87 -2.57 -5.21
N ASP A 38 -12.16 -3.68 -5.05
CA ASP A 38 -12.04 -4.44 -3.81
C ASP A 38 -13.42 -4.78 -3.20
N PRO A 39 -14.22 -5.59 -3.91
CA PRO A 39 -15.60 -5.87 -3.53
C PRO A 39 -15.68 -6.52 -2.15
N THR A 40 -16.66 -6.09 -1.37
CA THR A 40 -17.06 -6.72 -0.12
C THR A 40 -17.85 -8.00 -0.38
N HIS A 41 -18.03 -8.83 0.64
CA HIS A 41 -18.79 -10.09 0.54
C HIS A 41 -20.20 -9.92 -0.06
N HIS A 42 -20.90 -8.81 0.23
CA HIS A 42 -22.22 -8.56 -0.33
C HIS A 42 -22.17 -8.15 -1.81
N GLU A 43 -21.16 -7.38 -2.21
CA GLU A 43 -20.94 -6.99 -3.60
C GLU A 43 -20.51 -8.20 -4.44
N GLU A 44 -19.66 -9.08 -3.89
CA GLU A 44 -19.28 -10.34 -4.54
C GLU A 44 -20.48 -11.28 -4.74
N ALA A 45 -21.47 -11.27 -3.83
CA ALA A 45 -22.65 -12.12 -3.94
C ALA A 45 -23.57 -11.71 -5.11
N VAL A 46 -23.52 -10.44 -5.52
CA VAL A 46 -24.37 -9.89 -6.59
C VAL A 46 -23.61 -9.58 -7.88
N MET A 47 -22.28 -9.76 -7.92
CA MET A 47 -21.49 -9.46 -9.11
C MET A 47 -21.77 -10.46 -10.23
N GLY A 48 -21.82 -9.97 -11.47
CA GLY A 48 -21.91 -10.79 -12.67
C GLY A 48 -20.56 -11.35 -13.12
N GLY A 49 -19.46 -10.76 -12.66
CA GLY A 49 -18.10 -11.20 -12.97
C GLY A 49 -17.05 -10.38 -12.25
N ARG A 50 -15.80 -10.83 -12.31
CA ARG A 50 -14.65 -10.13 -11.72
C ARG A 50 -13.42 -10.15 -12.61
N MET A 51 -12.54 -9.18 -12.38
CA MET A 51 -11.21 -9.13 -12.97
C MET A 51 -10.19 -8.70 -11.92
N SER A 52 -9.10 -9.44 -11.78
CA SER A 52 -7.98 -9.10 -10.91
C SER A 52 -6.77 -8.71 -11.76
N VAL A 53 -6.13 -7.62 -11.40
CA VAL A 53 -4.94 -7.10 -12.08
C VAL A 53 -3.84 -6.97 -11.05
N THR A 54 -2.67 -7.52 -11.35
CA THR A 54 -1.49 -7.43 -10.51
C THR A 54 -0.46 -6.53 -11.15
N LEU A 55 -0.10 -5.44 -10.48
CA LEU A 55 0.84 -4.44 -10.96
C LEU A 55 1.96 -4.19 -9.96
N ASN A 56 3.14 -3.84 -10.43
CA ASN A 56 4.21 -3.33 -9.56
C ASN A 56 4.07 -1.81 -9.32
N ALA A 57 4.95 -1.25 -8.49
CA ALA A 57 4.97 0.20 -8.20
C ALA A 57 5.35 1.10 -9.39
N ASN A 58 5.92 0.53 -10.45
CA ASN A 58 6.27 1.25 -11.68
C ASN A 58 5.10 1.27 -12.67
N GLY A 59 4.00 0.57 -12.36
CA GLY A 59 2.85 0.41 -13.26
C GLY A 59 2.99 -0.74 -14.26
N ASP A 60 4.04 -1.57 -14.15
CA ASP A 60 4.21 -2.74 -15.02
C ASP A 60 3.21 -3.83 -14.63
N VAL A 61 2.57 -4.42 -15.64
CA VAL A 61 1.62 -5.52 -15.48
C VAL A 61 2.38 -6.82 -15.21
N CYS A 62 2.12 -7.45 -14.06
CA CYS A 62 2.64 -8.77 -13.73
C CYS A 62 1.66 -9.87 -14.12
N ALA A 63 0.36 -9.68 -13.90
CA ALA A 63 -0.68 -10.64 -14.25
C ALA A 63 -2.05 -9.96 -14.41
N ILE A 64 -2.90 -10.52 -15.27
CA ILE A 64 -4.31 -10.14 -15.42
C ILE A 64 -5.13 -11.42 -15.43
N GLN A 65 -6.16 -11.49 -14.61
CA GLN A 65 -7.10 -12.60 -14.56
C GLN A 65 -8.52 -12.07 -14.69
N LYS A 66 -9.16 -12.31 -15.84
CA LYS A 66 -10.61 -12.15 -16.01
C LYS A 66 -11.23 -13.53 -15.75
N ALA A 67 -11.87 -13.73 -14.60
CA ALA A 67 -12.63 -14.96 -14.35
C ALA A 67 -13.95 -14.94 -15.15
N GLY A 68 -14.52 -16.06 -15.57
CA GLY A 68 -15.76 -16.13 -16.37
C GLY A 68 -16.96 -15.29 -15.84
N GLY A 69 -18.10 -15.34 -16.53
CA GLY A 69 -19.26 -14.48 -16.22
C GLY A 69 -19.31 -13.25 -17.12
N HIS A 70 -19.78 -12.11 -16.61
CA HIS A 70 -20.10 -10.91 -17.38
C HIS A 70 -18.98 -10.47 -18.35
N GLY A 71 -19.36 -10.13 -19.58
CA GLY A 71 -18.44 -9.71 -20.63
C GLY A 71 -17.97 -8.28 -20.39
N VAL A 72 -16.67 -8.01 -20.54
CA VAL A 72 -16.09 -6.68 -20.26
C VAL A 72 -15.52 -6.12 -21.55
N MET A 73 -15.94 -4.91 -21.92
CA MET A 73 -15.38 -4.22 -23.08
C MET A 73 -13.90 -3.87 -22.87
N GLN A 74 -13.11 -3.89 -23.93
CA GLN A 74 -11.68 -3.55 -23.88
C GLN A 74 -11.43 -2.15 -23.29
N SER A 75 -12.29 -1.18 -23.58
CA SER A 75 -12.21 0.18 -23.02
C SER A 75 -12.26 0.18 -21.49
N VAL A 76 -13.15 -0.62 -20.92
CA VAL A 76 -13.31 -0.80 -19.46
C VAL A 76 -12.10 -1.51 -18.88
N VAL A 77 -11.56 -2.54 -19.56
CA VAL A 77 -10.32 -3.20 -19.13
C VAL A 77 -9.17 -2.19 -19.03
N MET A 78 -8.99 -1.34 -20.05
CA MET A 78 -7.96 -0.30 -20.02
C MET A 78 -8.19 0.74 -18.91
N GLN A 79 -9.45 1.04 -18.58
CA GLN A 79 -9.77 1.88 -17.43
C GLN A 79 -9.39 1.22 -16.11
N CYS A 80 -9.68 -0.08 -15.94
CA CYS A 80 -9.29 -0.83 -14.75
C CYS A 80 -7.77 -0.82 -14.56
N LEU A 81 -6.99 -1.02 -15.64
CA LEU A 81 -5.52 -1.00 -15.57
C LEU A 81 -4.98 0.34 -15.08
N ARG A 82 -5.52 1.46 -15.59
CA ARG A 82 -5.12 2.80 -15.13
C ARG A 82 -5.43 3.02 -13.66
N ILE A 83 -6.63 2.62 -13.22
CA ILE A 83 -7.05 2.72 -11.83
C ILE A 83 -6.16 1.85 -10.92
N ALA A 84 -5.94 0.60 -11.32
CA ALA A 84 -5.10 -0.35 -10.61
C ALA A 84 -3.66 0.19 -10.45
N SER A 85 -3.12 0.86 -11.48
CA SER A 85 -1.76 1.42 -11.42
C SER A 85 -1.63 2.46 -10.32
N VAL A 86 -2.61 3.35 -10.19
CA VAL A 86 -2.63 4.36 -9.11
C VAL A 86 -2.77 3.66 -7.76
N LYS A 87 -3.71 2.72 -7.63
CA LYS A 87 -3.94 1.98 -6.37
C LYS A 87 -2.74 1.16 -5.92
N ALA A 88 -2.07 0.47 -6.84
CA ALA A 88 -0.87 -0.30 -6.55
C ALA A 88 0.27 0.61 -6.05
N GLY A 89 0.44 1.80 -6.65
CA GLY A 89 1.39 2.81 -6.18
C GLY A 89 1.08 3.31 -4.77
N ASP A 90 -0.18 3.64 -4.49
CA ASP A 90 -0.64 4.10 -3.17
C ASP A 90 -0.41 3.03 -2.08
N ILE A 91 -0.82 1.79 -2.35
CA ILE A 91 -0.68 0.67 -1.42
C ILE A 91 0.80 0.37 -1.18
N THR A 92 1.63 0.35 -2.24
CA THR A 92 3.07 0.11 -2.10
C THR A 92 3.72 1.19 -1.25
N SER A 93 3.32 2.45 -1.41
CA SER A 93 3.82 3.57 -0.60
C SER A 93 3.48 3.39 0.87
N LYS A 94 2.22 3.03 1.18
CA LYS A 94 1.79 2.73 2.56
C LYS A 94 2.59 1.58 3.19
N ILE A 95 2.79 0.49 2.44
CA ILE A 95 3.58 -0.66 2.91
C ILE A 95 5.01 -0.22 3.24
N LYS A 96 5.65 0.54 2.34
CA LYS A 96 7.02 1.04 2.56
C LYS A 96 7.11 1.89 3.83
N THR A 97 6.17 2.81 4.05
CA THR A 97 6.14 3.66 5.24
C THR A 97 6.02 2.84 6.53
N VAL A 98 5.07 1.89 6.59
CA VAL A 98 4.85 1.06 7.79
C VAL A 98 6.03 0.14 8.06
N VAL A 99 6.63 -0.44 7.01
CA VAL A 99 7.82 -1.30 7.14
C VAL A 99 9.01 -0.50 7.66
N GLU A 100 9.21 0.73 7.20
CA GLU A 100 10.31 1.57 7.66
C GLU A 100 10.15 2.01 9.13
N SER A 101 8.93 2.36 9.55
CA SER A 101 8.65 2.64 10.97
C SER A 101 8.89 1.42 11.86
N TYR A 102 8.55 0.22 11.38
CA TYR A 102 8.80 -1.01 12.13
C TYR A 102 10.29 -1.33 12.25
N LYS A 103 11.07 -1.12 11.18
CA LYS A 103 12.52 -1.33 11.19
C LYS A 103 13.23 -0.38 12.15
N THR A 104 12.86 0.91 12.13
CA THR A 104 13.44 1.92 13.02
C THR A 104 13.12 1.62 14.48
N GLU A 105 11.86 1.29 14.80
CA GLU A 105 11.47 0.92 16.17
C GLU A 105 12.23 -0.33 16.67
N ARG A 106 12.35 -1.34 15.81
CA ARG A 106 13.10 -2.56 16.12
C ARG A 106 14.57 -2.26 16.41
N ALA A 107 15.22 -1.44 15.58
CA ALA A 107 16.61 -1.04 15.79
C ALA A 107 16.79 -0.30 17.13
N LEU A 108 15.89 0.61 17.49
CA LEU A 108 15.91 1.32 18.78
C LEU A 108 15.77 0.37 19.98
N ARG A 109 14.89 -0.63 19.89
CA ARG A 109 14.73 -1.65 20.97
C ARG A 109 15.99 -2.49 21.16
N MET A 110 16.74 -2.76 20.09
CA MET A 110 17.99 -3.53 20.18
C MET A 110 19.10 -2.74 20.87
N VAL A 111 19.21 -1.44 20.60
CA VAL A 111 20.16 -0.53 21.29
C VAL A 111 19.86 -0.49 22.80
N LYS A 112 18.58 -0.44 23.20
CA LYS A 112 18.20 -0.43 24.63
C LYS A 112 18.54 -1.71 25.38
N ARG A 113 18.62 -2.86 24.69
CA ARG A 113 18.96 -4.16 25.31
C ARG A 113 20.47 -4.36 25.52
N HIS A 114 21.30 -3.56 24.85
CA HIS A 114 22.76 -3.57 24.97
C HIS A 114 23.26 -2.26 25.58
N ALA A 115 22.63 -1.78 26.66
CA ALA A 115 23.33 -0.86 27.55
C ALA A 115 24.54 -1.63 28.14
N PRO A 116 25.78 -1.12 28.07
CA PRO A 116 26.91 -1.81 28.65
C PRO A 116 26.65 -1.99 30.15
N ILE A 117 26.61 -3.25 30.57
CA ILE A 117 26.63 -3.62 31.98
C ILE A 117 28.01 -3.22 32.50
N ASN A 118 28.04 -2.13 33.27
CA ASN A 118 29.08 -1.72 34.21
C ASN A 118 30.47 -1.37 33.64
N ALA A 119 30.70 -0.09 33.35
CA ALA A 119 31.92 0.53 33.85
C ALA A 119 31.67 0.78 35.35
N VAL A 120 32.19 -0.11 36.19
CA VAL A 120 32.28 0.13 37.63
C VAL A 120 33.26 1.28 37.80
N ASP A 121 32.76 2.48 38.12
CA ASP A 121 33.60 3.59 38.55
C ASP A 121 33.82 3.45 40.06
N VAL A 122 35.04 3.08 40.44
CA VAL A 122 35.48 3.02 41.85
C VAL A 122 36.27 4.29 42.15
N ASN A 123 35.66 5.26 42.83
CA ASN A 123 36.21 5.88 44.06
C ASN A 123 35.28 6.94 44.69
N GLU A 124 35.19 6.95 46.03
CA GLU A 124 34.53 7.98 46.87
C GLU A 124 35.46 9.23 47.12
N PRO A 125 35.17 10.14 48.09
CA PRO A 125 34.28 11.30 47.98
C PRO A 125 35.02 12.65 48.19
N GLY A 126 34.54 13.76 47.60
CA GLY A 126 35.08 15.09 47.88
C GLY A 126 34.36 16.21 47.13
N GLY A 127 33.64 17.07 47.86
CA GLY A 127 32.60 17.95 47.33
C GLY A 127 33.03 19.18 46.53
N LYS A 128 32.07 19.76 45.80
CA LYS A 128 31.41 21.04 46.08
C LYS A 128 30.35 21.32 45.01
N ALA A 129 29.17 21.71 45.47
CA ALA A 129 28.03 22.14 44.67
C ALA A 129 28.37 23.37 43.81
N LYS A 130 27.87 23.42 42.57
CA LYS A 130 27.36 24.64 41.94
C LYS A 130 26.15 24.35 41.04
N GLN A 131 25.19 25.25 41.18
CA GLN A 131 23.83 25.29 40.66
C GLN A 131 23.74 25.55 39.15
N ILE A 132 22.49 25.49 38.66
CA ILE A 132 21.79 26.28 37.60
C ILE A 132 21.05 25.26 36.71
N LEU A 133 19.78 24.91 36.94
CA LEU A 133 18.52 25.67 36.87
C LEU A 133 18.32 26.45 35.55
N GLU A 134 17.57 25.85 34.63
CA GLU A 134 16.48 26.41 33.80
C GLU A 134 16.01 25.24 32.90
N GLY A 135 14.78 24.72 32.99
CA GLY A 135 13.52 25.42 32.79
C GLY A 135 13.37 25.68 31.28
N GLN A 136 12.71 24.82 30.51
CA GLN A 136 11.31 25.06 30.17
C GLN A 136 10.59 23.78 29.72
N LYS A 137 9.47 23.55 30.40
CA LYS A 137 8.37 22.65 30.06
C LYS A 137 7.31 23.48 29.33
N LEU A 138 6.43 22.75 28.62
CA LEU A 138 5.03 23.04 28.24
C LEU A 138 4.84 23.13 26.72
N LYS A 139 3.74 22.68 26.11
CA LYS A 139 2.70 21.69 26.43
C LYS A 139 1.85 21.63 25.14
N SER A 140 1.28 20.46 24.89
CA SER A 140 0.19 20.18 23.95
C SER A 140 -0.91 21.24 23.89
N GLU A 141 -1.46 21.48 22.69
CA GLU A 141 -2.88 21.80 22.46
C GLU A 141 -3.36 21.16 21.13
N GLU A 142 -4.61 20.73 21.12
CA GLU A 142 -5.33 19.98 20.08
C GLU A 142 -6.45 20.85 19.48
N CYS A 143 -6.91 20.46 18.28
CA CYS A 143 -8.23 20.74 17.67
C CYS A 143 -8.63 22.18 17.28
N SER A 144 -8.97 22.39 16.00
CA SER A 144 -10.34 22.72 15.59
C SER A 144 -10.49 22.88 14.06
N ALA A 145 -11.64 22.45 13.55
CA ALA A 145 -12.06 22.48 12.16
C ALA A 145 -12.63 23.86 11.73
N SER A 146 -12.56 24.17 10.43
CA SER A 146 -13.57 24.97 9.72
C SER A 146 -13.46 24.82 8.19
N GLN A 147 -14.63 24.72 7.54
CA GLN A 147 -14.93 24.54 6.11
C GLN A 147 -15.09 25.88 5.35
N SER A 148 -15.42 25.76 4.03
CA SER A 148 -16.00 26.71 3.04
C SER A 148 -15.02 27.26 1.98
N ASP A 149 -15.33 27.48 0.70
CA ASP A 149 -16.44 27.13 -0.24
C ASP A 149 -16.04 27.59 -1.68
N GLY A 150 -16.69 27.04 -2.74
CA GLY A 150 -16.86 27.61 -4.12
C GLY A 150 -15.96 27.00 -5.22
N MET A 151 -16.40 26.18 -6.19
CA MET A 151 -17.37 26.27 -7.32
C MET A 151 -17.00 27.26 -8.45
N ASP A 152 -16.67 26.72 -9.63
CA ASP A 152 -17.03 27.30 -10.93
C ASP A 152 -17.17 26.22 -12.03
N VAL A 153 -18.14 26.46 -12.92
CA VAL A 153 -18.64 25.58 -13.98
C VAL A 153 -18.33 26.24 -15.34
N GLU A 154 -17.86 25.47 -16.33
CA GLU A 154 -18.04 25.87 -17.73
C GLU A 154 -18.23 24.67 -18.68
N GLN A 155 -19.19 24.82 -19.60
CA GLN A 155 -19.77 23.80 -20.47
C GLN A 155 -19.23 23.89 -21.91
N GLY A 156 -19.19 22.74 -22.59
CA GLY A 156 -19.60 22.66 -24.01
C GLY A 156 -18.61 22.05 -25.00
N ARG A 157 -18.95 20.89 -25.61
CA ARG A 157 -19.56 20.79 -26.95
C ARG A 157 -19.45 19.36 -27.53
N ILE A 158 -20.59 18.85 -27.98
CA ILE A 158 -20.84 17.55 -28.62
C ILE A 158 -20.25 17.51 -30.05
N ASN A 159 -19.74 16.35 -30.49
CA ASN A 159 -19.78 15.96 -31.91
C ASN A 159 -19.96 14.43 -32.08
N LYS A 160 -21.13 14.04 -32.59
CA LYS A 160 -21.47 12.73 -33.16
C LYS A 160 -20.63 12.44 -34.41
N ARG A 161 -20.05 11.24 -34.54
CA ARG A 161 -19.83 10.58 -35.84
C ARG A 161 -20.01 9.06 -35.74
N THR A 162 -20.54 8.54 -36.84
CA THR A 162 -21.31 7.33 -37.09
C THR A 162 -20.51 6.03 -37.22
N ASP A 163 -21.26 4.93 -37.04
CA ASP A 163 -20.90 3.52 -37.04
C ASP A 163 -20.09 3.01 -38.24
N LYS A 164 -19.20 2.05 -37.95
CA LYS A 164 -18.83 0.97 -38.87
C LYS A 164 -18.73 -0.36 -38.10
N ASN A 165 -19.77 -1.17 -38.23
CA ASN A 165 -19.79 -2.57 -37.81
C ASN A 165 -18.64 -3.35 -38.46
N ARG A 166 -17.81 -4.01 -37.64
CA ARG A 166 -16.99 -5.15 -38.08
C ARG A 166 -17.31 -6.31 -37.15
N SER A 167 -17.97 -7.32 -37.69
CA SER A 167 -18.26 -8.59 -37.01
C SER A 167 -16.96 -9.33 -36.72
N PHE A 168 -16.66 -9.57 -35.44
CA PHE A 168 -15.57 -10.45 -35.02
C PHE A 168 -16.15 -11.78 -34.56
N THR A 169 -16.01 -12.81 -35.40
CA THR A 169 -16.33 -14.20 -35.06
C THR A 169 -15.11 -14.84 -34.40
N GLY A 170 -14.95 -14.65 -33.09
CA GLY A 170 -13.98 -15.40 -32.29
C GLY A 170 -14.63 -16.66 -31.74
N GLY A 171 -14.18 -17.84 -32.19
CA GLY A 171 -14.61 -19.14 -31.67
C GLY A 171 -14.11 -19.39 -30.24
N PRO A 172 -14.58 -20.47 -29.58
CA PRO A 172 -14.33 -20.70 -28.15
C PRO A 172 -12.85 -21.03 -27.90
N SER A 173 -12.17 -20.17 -27.13
CA SER A 173 -10.85 -20.47 -26.59
C SER A 173 -11.01 -21.31 -25.32
N SER A 174 -10.58 -22.57 -25.38
CA SER A 174 -10.22 -23.36 -24.20
C SER A 174 -8.85 -22.91 -23.68
N TRP A 175 -8.71 -22.93 -22.35
CA TRP A 175 -7.52 -22.64 -21.51
C TRP A 175 -7.38 -21.18 -21.08
#